data_AF-A0A4V2BDB8-F1
#
_entry.id   AF-A0A4V2BDB8-F1
#
_cell.length_a   1.000
_cell.length_b   1.000
_cell.length_c   1.000
_cell.angle_alpha   90.00
_cell.angle_beta   90.00
_cell.angle_gamma   90.00
#
_symmetry.space_group_name_H-M   'P 1'
#
loop_
_entity.id
_entity.type
_entity.pdbx_description
1 polymer ?
#
loop_
_entity_poly.entity_id
_entity_poly.type
_entity_poly.pdbx_seq_one_letter_code
_entity_poly.pdbx_strand_id
1 'polypeptide(L)'
;MSKLDQGQNSKEKSWDKLGLEEIVHISNKVGLAYVDAKKIAEHLDLMKPIIRAQIALRLDDDKISEAKLKRLTETDPEYISFLEKLTEARRECDKLKVRYDSYKNLFDARRSLLSFQKEEMKLL
;
A
#
# COMPACT_ATOMS: atom_id res chain seq x y z
N MET A 1 49.03 6.42 30.73
CA MET A 1 47.97 5.58 31.34
C MET A 1 46.63 6.17 30.93
N SER A 2 46.04 5.58 29.89
CA SER A 2 44.76 6.02 29.30
C SER A 2 43.61 5.62 30.22
N LYS A 3 42.85 6.61 30.69
CA LYS A 3 41.48 6.44 31.20
C LYS A 3 40.57 7.03 30.12
N LEU A 4 39.70 6.20 29.56
CA LEU A 4 38.35 6.49 29.04
C LEU A 4 37.99 5.39 28.05
N ASP A 5 37.50 4.27 28.58
CA ASP A 5 36.74 3.31 27.78
C ASP A 5 35.72 2.60 28.66
N GLN A 6 34.67 3.32 29.07
CA GLN A 6 33.44 2.75 29.62
C GLN A 6 32.28 3.72 29.36
N GLY A 7 31.30 3.28 28.55
CA GLY A 7 30.10 4.06 28.30
C GLY A 7 29.29 3.57 27.11
N GLN A 8 29.00 2.26 27.09
CA GLN A 8 28.18 1.56 26.10
C GLN A 8 26.87 2.28 25.76
N ASN A 9 26.72 2.63 24.48
CA ASN A 9 25.72 2.06 23.58
C ASN A 9 24.24 1.92 24.04
N SER A 10 23.69 2.85 24.83
CA SER A 10 22.27 2.83 25.23
C SER A 10 21.32 3.55 24.26
N LYS A 11 21.59 3.42 22.96
CA LYS A 11 20.59 3.62 21.89
C LYS A 11 20.58 2.41 20.97
N GLU A 12 20.61 1.22 21.55
CA GLU A 12 20.07 0.04 20.86
C GLU A 12 18.62 0.36 20.49
N LYS A 13 18.45 0.55 19.19
CA LYS A 13 17.22 0.96 18.54
C LYS A 13 16.10 -0.01 18.95
N SER A 14 15.06 0.53 19.59
CA SER A 14 13.79 -0.09 20.04
C SER A 14 13.03 -1.00 19.03
N TRP A 15 13.57 -1.24 17.85
CA TRP A 15 13.01 -2.05 16.77
C TRP A 15 13.16 -3.55 17.06
N ASP A 16 13.86 -3.90 18.15
CA ASP A 16 14.08 -5.28 18.57
C ASP A 16 12.91 -5.91 19.35
N LYS A 17 11.79 -5.19 19.49
CA LYS A 17 10.69 -5.57 20.41
C LYS A 17 9.44 -6.15 19.76
N LEU A 18 9.35 -6.22 18.43
CA LEU A 18 8.15 -6.80 17.82
C LEU A 18 8.19 -8.33 17.90
N GLY A 19 7.38 -8.89 18.80
CA GLY A 19 7.16 -10.33 18.91
C GLY A 19 6.43 -10.89 17.69
N LEU A 20 6.53 -12.20 17.47
CA LEU A 20 5.84 -12.86 16.34
C LEU A 20 4.33 -12.57 16.34
N GLU A 21 3.70 -12.58 17.51
CA GLU A 21 2.28 -12.29 17.68
C GLU A 21 1.94 -10.85 17.28
N GLU A 22 2.76 -9.87 17.67
CA GLU A 22 2.57 -8.47 17.30
C GLU A 22 2.75 -8.25 15.80
N ILE A 23 3.72 -8.92 15.17
CA ILE A 23 3.91 -8.87 13.71
C ILE A 23 2.69 -9.46 13.00
N VAL A 24 2.13 -10.57 13.50
CA VAL A 24 0.90 -11.17 12.94
C VAL A 24 -0.29 -10.21 13.12
N HIS A 25 -0.46 -9.61 14.30
CA HIS A 25 -1.55 -8.68 14.56
C HIS A 25 -1.49 -7.46 13.62
N ILE A 26 -0.30 -6.87 13.48
CA ILE A 26 -0.11 -5.71 12.59
C ILE A 26 -0.28 -6.12 11.13
N SER A 27 0.28 -7.26 10.70
CA SER A 27 0.17 -7.71 9.31
C SER A 27 -1.27 -8.01 8.93
N ASN A 28 -2.08 -8.61 9.80
CA ASN A 28 -3.51 -8.83 9.57
C ASN A 28 -4.27 -7.51 9.44
N LYS A 29 -4.02 -6.55 10.34
CA LYS A 29 -4.65 -5.22 10.26
C LYS A 29 -4.32 -4.50 8.96
N VAL A 30 -3.04 -4.50 8.56
CA VAL A 30 -2.59 -3.89 7.30
C VAL A 30 -3.13 -4.65 6.09
N GLY A 31 -3.19 -5.99 6.16
CA GLY A 31 -3.72 -6.84 5.11
C GLY A 31 -5.20 -6.61 4.84
N LEU A 32 -6.03 -6.47 5.89
CA LEU A 32 -7.44 -6.10 5.75
C LEU A 32 -7.59 -4.72 5.10
N ALA A 33 -6.84 -3.72 5.58
CA ALA A 33 -6.86 -2.38 4.98
C ALA A 33 -6.43 -2.40 3.51
N TYR A 34 -5.41 -3.20 3.16
CA TYR A 34 -4.98 -3.39 1.77
C TYR A 34 -6.11 -3.96 0.90
N VAL A 35 -6.80 -5.01 1.38
CA VAL A 35 -7.91 -5.62 0.64
C VAL A 35 -9.02 -4.61 0.39
N ASP A 36 -9.37 -3.79 1.37
CA ASP A 36 -10.42 -2.79 1.19
C ASP A 36 -9.99 -1.65 0.25
N ALA A 37 -8.75 -1.16 0.36
CA ALA A 37 -8.20 -0.19 -0.58
C ALA A 37 -8.15 -0.74 -2.01
N LYS A 38 -7.79 -2.03 -2.16
CA LYS A 38 -7.78 -2.73 -3.45
C LYS A 38 -9.17 -2.80 -4.07
N LYS A 39 -10.20 -3.18 -3.30
CA LYS A 39 -11.59 -3.20 -3.80
C LYS A 39 -12.02 -1.82 -4.32
N ILE A 40 -11.66 -0.75 -3.62
CA ILE A 40 -12.00 0.62 -4.03
C ILE A 40 -11.28 0.97 -5.34
N ALA A 41 -9.97 0.70 -5.42
CA ALA A 41 -9.19 0.97 -6.62
C ALA A 41 -9.70 0.19 -7.85
N GLU A 42 -10.02 -1.10 -7.67
CA GLU A 42 -10.59 -1.95 -8.72
C GLU A 42 -11.99 -1.48 -9.14
N HIS A 43 -12.84 -1.11 -8.18
CA HIS A 43 -14.16 -0.56 -8.46
C HIS A 43 -14.06 0.73 -9.29
N LEU A 44 -13.21 1.68 -8.87
CA LEU A 44 -13.00 2.92 -9.63
C LEU A 44 -12.45 2.63 -11.03
N ASP A 45 -11.52 1.68 -11.19
CA ASP A 45 -11.00 1.36 -12.53
C ASP A 45 -12.08 0.79 -13.45
N LEU A 46 -12.96 -0.07 -12.93
CA LEU A 46 -14.13 -0.58 -13.65
C LEU A 46 -15.12 0.53 -14.03
N MET A 47 -15.27 1.55 -13.18
CA MET A 47 -16.18 2.66 -13.42
C MET A 47 -15.66 3.68 -14.44
N LYS A 48 -14.36 3.72 -14.71
CA LYS A 48 -13.72 4.68 -15.61
C LYS A 48 -14.39 4.80 -16.99
N PRO A 49 -14.66 3.72 -17.74
CA PRO A 49 -15.35 3.83 -19.03
C PRO A 49 -16.78 4.36 -18.90
N ILE A 50 -17.48 4.02 -17.81
CA ILE A 50 -18.88 4.44 -17.58
C ILE A 50 -18.95 5.93 -17.29
N ILE A 51 -18.10 6.44 -16.39
CA ILE A 51 -18.02 7.88 -16.09
C ILE A 51 -17.68 8.66 -17.36
N ARG A 52 -16.70 8.18 -18.13
CA ARG A 52 -16.34 8.80 -19.41
C ARG A 52 -17.51 8.84 -20.39
N ALA A 53 -18.28 7.75 -20.48
CA ALA A 53 -19.45 7.67 -21.36
C ALA A 53 -20.58 8.61 -20.90
N GLN A 54 -20.85 8.69 -19.60
CA GLN A 54 -21.87 9.60 -19.04
C GLN A 54 -21.56 11.06 -19.34
N ILE A 55 -20.29 11.46 -19.18
CA ILE A 55 -19.83 12.81 -19.51
C ILE A 55 -19.95 13.06 -21.02
N ALA A 56 -19.53 12.11 -21.86
CA ALA A 56 -19.66 12.23 -23.30
C ALA A 56 -21.13 12.41 -23.72
N LEU A 57 -22.05 11.59 -23.20
CA LEU A 57 -23.49 11.71 -23.48
C LEU A 57 -24.08 13.06 -23.03
N ARG A 58 -23.56 13.65 -21.96
CA ARG A 58 -23.98 14.98 -21.49
C ARG A 58 -23.46 16.11 -22.39
N LEU A 59 -22.27 15.94 -22.98
CA LEU A 59 -21.60 16.94 -23.80
C LEU A 59 -21.94 16.85 -25.29
N ASP A 60 -22.52 15.73 -25.73
CA ASP A 60 -22.89 15.51 -27.12
C ASP A 60 -24.12 16.36 -27.49
N ASP A 61 -24.00 17.11 -28.59
CA ASP A 61 -25.04 17.98 -29.14
C ASP A 61 -25.43 17.60 -30.58
N ASP A 62 -25.07 16.38 -31.01
CA ASP A 62 -25.22 15.82 -32.37
C ASP A 62 -24.50 16.61 -33.48
N LYS A 63 -23.73 17.65 -33.12
CA LYS A 63 -23.03 18.55 -34.07
C LYS A 63 -21.51 18.51 -33.88
N ILE A 64 -21.04 18.00 -32.75
CA ILE A 64 -19.64 17.87 -32.43
C ILE A 64 -19.05 16.60 -33.06
N SER A 65 -17.85 16.70 -33.65
CA SER A 65 -17.13 15.52 -34.13
C SER A 65 -16.65 14.64 -32.98
N GLU A 66 -16.58 13.33 -33.19
CA GLU A 66 -16.11 12.35 -32.19
C GLU A 66 -14.76 12.75 -31.56
N ALA A 67 -13.81 13.24 -32.37
CA ALA A 67 -12.50 13.68 -31.89
C ALA A 67 -12.58 14.91 -30.97
N LYS A 68 -13.53 15.82 -31.21
CA LYS A 68 -13.76 16.98 -30.33
C LYS A 68 -14.50 16.54 -29.05
N LEU A 69 -15.50 15.67 -29.16
CA LEU A 69 -16.23 15.13 -28.01
C LEU A 69 -15.30 14.37 -27.05
N LYS A 70 -14.40 13.54 -27.60
CA LYS A 70 -13.38 12.83 -26.82
C LYS A 70 -12.50 13.79 -26.03
N ARG A 71 -11.97 14.84 -26.68
CA ARG A 71 -11.10 15.83 -26.01
C ARG A 71 -11.86 16.56 -24.90
N LEU A 72 -13.09 17.01 -25.18
CA LEU A 72 -13.92 17.70 -24.18
C LEU A 72 -14.17 16.80 -22.96
N THR A 73 -14.49 15.53 -23.21
CA THR A 73 -14.71 14.53 -22.15
C THR A 73 -13.44 14.28 -21.34
N GLU A 74 -12.28 14.13 -21.99
CA GLU A 74 -10.99 13.89 -21.33
C GLU A 74 -10.51 15.09 -20.50
N THR A 75 -10.94 16.30 -20.85
CA THR A 75 -10.66 17.53 -20.11
C THR A 75 -11.78 17.98 -19.17
N ASP A 76 -12.89 17.22 -19.09
CA ASP A 76 -14.02 17.58 -18.24
C ASP A 76 -13.59 17.55 -16.76
N PRO A 77 -13.87 18.59 -15.95
CA PRO A 77 -13.48 18.64 -14.55
C PRO A 77 -13.97 17.44 -13.72
N GLU A 78 -15.13 16.88 -14.05
CA GLU A 78 -15.69 15.70 -13.41
C GLU A 78 -14.84 14.46 -13.69
N TYR A 79 -14.40 14.29 -14.95
CA TYR A 79 -13.54 13.19 -15.34
C TYR A 79 -12.15 13.32 -14.70
N ILE A 80 -11.59 14.54 -14.66
CA ILE A 80 -10.31 14.80 -14.00
C ILE A 80 -10.40 14.46 -12.50
N SER A 81 -11.42 14.96 -11.80
CA SER A 81 -11.63 14.66 -10.38
C SER A 81 -11.79 13.16 -10.13
N PHE A 82 -12.47 12.44 -11.04
CA PHE A 82 -12.56 11.00 -10.98
C PHE A 82 -11.20 10.31 -11.14
N LEU A 83 -10.37 10.74 -12.08
CA LEU A 83 -9.02 10.21 -12.28
C LEU A 83 -8.11 10.46 -11.07
N GLU A 84 -8.24 11.61 -10.42
CA GLU A 84 -7.53 11.91 -9.18
C GLU A 84 -7.92 10.92 -8.06
N LYS A 85 -9.21 10.66 -7.88
CA LYS A 85 -9.71 9.66 -6.92
C LYS A 85 -9.19 8.26 -7.21
N LEU A 86 -9.21 7.85 -8.49
CA LEU A 86 -8.66 6.56 -8.91
C LEU A 86 -7.15 6.46 -8.61
N THR A 87 -6.41 7.54 -8.86
CA THR A 87 -4.97 7.60 -8.62
C THR A 87 -4.65 7.50 -7.14
N GLU A 88 -5.38 8.22 -6.28
CA GLU A 88 -5.20 8.16 -4.83
C GLU A 88 -5.56 6.79 -4.27
N ALA A 89 -6.65 6.18 -4.74
CA ALA A 89 -7.03 4.82 -4.34
C ALA A 89 -5.96 3.78 -4.71
N ARG A 90 -5.38 3.87 -5.91
CA ARG A 90 -4.27 2.99 -6.34
C ARG A 90 -3.03 3.21 -5.48
N ARG A 91 -2.67 4.46 -5.23
CA ARG A 91 -1.52 4.81 -4.39
C ARG A 91 -1.65 4.24 -2.98
N GLU A 92 -2.82 4.38 -2.35
CA GLU A 92 -3.03 3.83 -1.01
C GLU A 92 -3.02 2.30 -1.01
N CYS A 93 -3.61 1.67 -2.02
CA CYS A 93 -3.54 0.23 -2.24
C CYS A 93 -2.08 -0.27 -2.33
N ASP A 94 -1.25 0.37 -3.17
CA ASP A 94 0.16 -0.01 -3.34
C ASP A 94 0.98 0.20 -2.08
N LYS A 95 0.75 1.31 -1.38
CA LYS A 95 1.40 1.61 -0.10
C LYS A 95 1.07 0.55 0.96
N LEU A 96 -0.20 0.15 1.06
CA LEU A 96 -0.62 -0.88 2.02
C LEU A 96 -0.09 -2.26 1.63
N LYS A 97 -0.03 -2.58 0.34
CA LYS A 97 0.58 -3.82 -0.16
C LYS A 97 2.05 -3.94 0.24
N VAL A 98 2.86 -2.91 -0.05
CA VAL A 98 4.27 -2.89 0.32
C VAL A 98 4.46 -3.06 1.82
N ARG A 99 3.60 -2.40 2.61
CA ARG A 99 3.65 -2.51 4.08
C ARG A 99 3.27 -3.92 4.57
N TYR A 100 2.23 -4.52 3.99
CA TYR A 100 1.84 -5.90 4.28
C TYR A 100 2.96 -6.89 3.97
N ASP A 101 3.53 -6.80 2.76
CA ASP A 101 4.61 -7.67 2.31
C ASP A 101 5.86 -7.51 3.20
N SER A 102 6.14 -6.29 3.65
CA SER A 102 7.24 -6.02 4.59
C SER A 102 7.05 -6.70 5.94
N TYR A 103 5.84 -6.67 6.51
CA TYR A 103 5.57 -7.36 7.78
C TYR A 103 5.57 -8.88 7.63
N LYS A 104 5.10 -9.40 6.50
CA LYS A 104 5.19 -10.83 6.19
C LYS A 104 6.65 -11.29 6.13
N ASN A 105 7.50 -10.54 5.42
CA ASN A 105 8.93 -10.82 5.35
C ASN A 105 9.61 -10.73 6.72
N LEU A 106 9.24 -9.74 7.54
CA LEU A 106 9.75 -9.62 8.91
C LEU A 106 9.36 -10.81 9.79
N PHE A 107 8.11 -11.28 9.67
CA PHE A 107 7.65 -12.47 10.38
C PHE A 107 8.48 -13.70 10.01
N ASP A 108 8.66 -13.95 8.71
CA ASP A 108 9.41 -15.11 8.21
C ASP A 108 10.88 -15.07 8.65
N ALA A 109 11.50 -13.90 8.63
CA ALA A 109 12.87 -13.71 9.11
C ALA A 109 12.99 -13.99 10.63
N ARG A 110 12.10 -13.43 11.45
CA ARG A 110 12.07 -13.65 12.91
C ARG A 110 11.81 -15.12 13.26
N ARG A 111 10.85 -15.76 12.57
CA ARG A 111 10.54 -17.19 12.75
C ARG A 111 11.74 -18.08 12.43
N SER A 112 12.45 -17.76 11.35
CA SER A 112 13.66 -18.50 10.95
C SER A 112 14.77 -18.34 11.99
N LEU A 113 15.00 -17.12 12.48
CA LEU A 113 16.01 -16.83 13.50
C LEU A 113 15.73 -17.54 14.82
N LEU A 114 14.49 -17.54 15.30
CA LEU A 114 14.09 -18.29 16.50
C LEU A 114 14.28 -19.80 16.35
N SER A 115 14.03 -20.33 15.15
CA SER A 115 14.25 -21.75 14.87
C SER A 115 15.73 -22.11 14.89
N PHE A 116 16.58 -21.27 14.31
CA PHE A 116 18.03 -21.42 14.34
C PHE A 116 18.58 -21.38 15.78
N GLN A 117 18.18 -20.38 16.58
CA GLN A 117 18.57 -20.26 18.00
C GLN A 117 18.15 -21.49 18.82
N LYS A 118 16.95 -22.03 18.55
CA LYS A 118 16.47 -23.24 19.21
C LYS A 118 17.34 -24.46 18.88
N GLU A 119 17.85 -24.56 17.66
CA GLU A 119 18.68 -25.68 17.24
C GLU A 119 20.10 -25.57 17.82
N GLU A 120 20.69 -24.37 17.86
CA GLU A 120 21.97 -24.14 18.54
C GLU A 120 21.90 -24.51 20.03
N MET A 121 20.81 -24.17 20.73
CA MET A 121 20.65 -24.51 22.15
C MET A 121 20.45 -26.01 22.43
N LYS A 122 20.11 -26.83 21.42
CA LYS A 122 20.07 -28.30 21.59
C LYS A 122 21.44 -28.96 21.36
N LEU A 123 22.35 -28.25 20.69
CA LEU A 123 23.69 -28.73 20.37
C LEU A 123 24.72 -28.41 21.46
N LEU A 124 24.34 -27.58 22.44
CA LEU A 124 25.08 -27.25 23.68
C LEU A 124 24.61 -28.09 24.86
#